data_AF-A0A3B8M146-F1
#
_entry.id   AF-A0A3B8M146-F1
#
_cell.length_a   1.000
_cell.length_b   1.000
_cell.length_c   1.000
_cell.angle_alpha   90.00
_cell.angle_beta   90.00
_cell.angle_gamma   90.00
#
_symmetry.space_group_name_H-M   'P 1'
#
loop_
_entity.id
_entity.type
_entity.pdbx_description
1 polymer ?
#
loop_
_entity_poly.entity_id
_entity_poly.type
_entity_poly.pdbx_seq_one_letter_code
_entity_poly.pdbx_strand_id
1 'polypeptide(L)'
;MGLFDRLKRGLQKTKDLLRSDIRDVFRDGRILDDDLLRQLEGRLLKTDMGVAASTAVITQLREQHGGRTVDVEAVFATVKDTLKTQLSGATGQQPDWDNDNPLAPLSFASEGLTVILVAGVNGVGKTTSIAKIAHLLISSGRSLLLVAGDTYRAAAVEQLTLWSQRLGCEIVTGKSGS
;
A
#
# COMPACT_ATOMS: atom_id res chain seq x y z
N MET A 1 -16.35 7.85 -11.88
CA MET A 1 -15.99 6.86 -10.84
C MET A 1 -14.69 7.33 -10.21
N GLY A 2 -14.70 7.72 -8.93
CA GLY A 2 -13.58 8.42 -8.30
C GLY A 2 -12.39 7.52 -7.97
N LEU A 3 -11.26 8.13 -7.58
CA LEU A 3 -10.06 7.43 -7.10
C LEU A 3 -10.38 6.51 -5.91
N PHE A 4 -11.18 7.01 -4.96
CA PHE A 4 -11.64 6.26 -3.79
C PHE A 4 -12.46 5.02 -4.15
N ASP A 5 -13.31 5.09 -5.18
CA ASP A 5 -14.10 3.94 -5.65
C ASP A 5 -13.23 2.86 -6.29
N ARG A 6 -12.13 3.24 -6.95
CA ARG A 6 -11.15 2.30 -7.51
C ARG A 6 -10.37 1.62 -6.40
N LEU A 7 -9.93 2.36 -5.39
CA LEU A 7 -9.24 1.82 -4.22
C LEU A 7 -10.15 0.85 -3.45
N LYS A 8 -11.37 1.27 -3.14
CA LYS A 8 -12.37 0.46 -2.42
C LYS A 8 -12.65 -0.86 -3.13
N ARG A 9 -12.76 -0.85 -4.46
CA ARG A 9 -12.93 -2.07 -5.26
C ARG A 9 -11.69 -2.95 -5.26
N GLY A 10 -10.49 -2.37 -5.36
CA GLY A 10 -9.23 -3.11 -5.30
C GLY A 10 -9.04 -3.86 -3.98
N LEU A 11 -9.51 -3.27 -2.88
CA LEU A 11 -9.42 -3.84 -1.53
C LEU A 11 -10.61 -4.74 -1.14
N GLN A 12 -11.61 -4.88 -2.02
CA GLN A 12 -12.86 -5.58 -1.69
C GLN A 12 -12.59 -7.03 -1.26
N LYS A 13 -11.75 -7.76 -2.01
CA LYS A 13 -11.40 -9.16 -1.69
C LYS A 13 -10.74 -9.29 -0.31
N THR A 14 -9.76 -8.44 -0.02
CA THR A 14 -9.05 -8.42 1.29
C THR A 14 -10.02 -8.09 2.42
N LYS A 15 -10.90 -7.10 2.23
CA LYS A 15 -11.91 -6.72 3.21
C LYS A 15 -12.87 -7.87 3.51
N ASP A 16 -13.33 -8.57 2.48
CA ASP A 16 -14.27 -9.68 2.64
C ASP A 16 -13.62 -10.85 3.38
N LEU A 17 -12.37 -11.20 3.04
CA LEU A 17 -11.59 -12.23 3.75
C LEU A 17 -11.40 -11.89 5.23
N LEU A 18 -10.96 -10.67 5.56
CA LEU A 18 -10.79 -10.26 6.96
C LEU A 18 -12.11 -10.28 7.71
N ARG A 19 -13.21 -9.86 7.08
CA ARG A 19 -14.53 -9.86 7.72
C ARG A 19 -15.05 -11.26 7.98
N SER A 20 -14.88 -12.19 7.04
CA SER A 20 -15.25 -13.60 7.26
C SER A 20 -14.38 -14.24 8.32
N ASP A 21 -13.06 -14.01 8.29
CA ASP A 21 -12.13 -14.63 9.22
C ASP A 21 -12.37 -14.19 10.67
N ILE A 22 -12.61 -12.89 10.88
CA ILE A 22 -12.92 -12.34 12.20
C ILE A 22 -14.27 -12.90 12.68
N ARG A 23 -15.32 -12.89 11.85
CA ARG A 23 -16.65 -13.41 12.24
C ARG A 23 -16.65 -14.90 12.55
N ASP A 24 -15.88 -15.70 11.82
CA ASP A 24 -15.84 -17.14 12.05
C ASP A 24 -15.15 -17.51 13.38
N VAL A 25 -14.13 -16.73 13.77
CA VAL A 25 -13.46 -16.89 15.08
C VAL A 25 -14.38 -16.42 16.20
N PHE A 26 -15.02 -15.27 15.99
CA PHE A 26 -15.84 -14.57 16.95
C PHE A 26 -17.33 -14.84 16.71
N ARG A 27 -17.75 -16.06 17.04
CA ARG A 27 -19.18 -16.37 17.17
C ARG A 27 -19.72 -15.69 18.43
N ASP A 28 -20.89 -15.07 18.33
CA ASP A 28 -21.55 -14.37 19.43
C ASP A 28 -21.67 -15.26 20.68
N GLY A 29 -21.40 -14.67 21.86
CA GLY A 29 -21.56 -15.33 23.15
C GLY A 29 -20.32 -16.11 23.66
N ARG A 30 -19.22 -16.16 22.91
CA ARG A 30 -17.95 -16.73 23.41
C ARG A 30 -17.18 -15.73 24.25
N ILE A 31 -16.40 -16.22 25.22
CA ILE A 31 -15.44 -15.40 25.97
C ILE A 31 -14.15 -15.28 25.15
N LEU A 32 -13.56 -14.09 25.09
CA LEU A 32 -12.27 -13.87 24.45
C LEU A 32 -11.14 -14.44 25.33
N ASP A 33 -10.79 -15.69 25.09
CA ASP A 33 -9.72 -16.41 25.77
C ASP A 33 -8.42 -16.49 24.93
N ASP A 34 -7.37 -17.06 25.52
CA ASP A 34 -6.07 -17.24 24.87
C ASP A 34 -6.14 -18.15 23.63
N ASP A 35 -7.09 -19.09 23.59
CA ASP A 35 -7.28 -20.00 22.46
C ASP A 35 -7.87 -19.28 21.26
N LEU A 36 -8.88 -18.42 21.48
CA LEU A 36 -9.45 -17.56 20.45
C LEU A 36 -8.44 -16.54 19.92
N LEU A 37 -7.65 -15.93 20.80
CA LEU A 37 -6.60 -15.00 20.41
C LEU A 37 -5.54 -15.69 19.53
N ARG A 38 -5.10 -16.90 19.90
CA ARG A 38 -4.18 -17.70 19.08
C ARG A 38 -4.78 -18.09 17.72
N GLN A 39 -6.06 -18.45 17.68
CA GLN A 39 -6.74 -18.74 16.42
C GLN A 39 -6.82 -17.50 15.52
N LEU A 40 -7.13 -16.33 16.08
CA LEU A 40 -7.13 -15.07 15.34
C LEU A 40 -5.74 -14.75 14.81
N GLU A 41 -4.69 -14.87 15.63
CA GLU A 41 -3.31 -14.60 15.21
C GLU A 41 -2.92 -15.44 14.00
N GLY A 42 -3.21 -16.75 14.04
CA GLY A 42 -2.96 -17.65 12.93
C GLY A 42 -3.70 -17.26 11.65
N ARG A 43 -4.90 -16.67 11.75
CA ARG A 43 -5.63 -16.15 10.58
C ARG A 43 -5.01 -14.86 10.05
N LEU A 44 -4.67 -13.92 10.92
CA LEU A 44 -4.02 -12.66 10.52
C LEU A 44 -2.70 -12.93 9.78
N LEU A 45 -1.90 -13.87 10.27
CA LEU A 45 -0.66 -14.30 9.61
C LEU A 45 -0.90 -14.91 8.21
N LYS A 46 -1.98 -15.68 8.03
CA LYS A 46 -2.38 -16.23 6.71
C LYS A 46 -2.81 -15.16 5.71
N THR A 47 -3.14 -13.96 6.17
CA THR A 47 -3.55 -12.83 5.31
C THR A 47 -2.41 -11.86 4.97
N ASP A 48 -1.16 -12.30 5.12
CA ASP A 48 0.05 -11.51 4.85
C ASP A 48 0.19 -10.23 5.71
N MET A 49 -0.46 -10.17 6.89
CA MET A 49 -0.32 -9.04 7.82
C MET A 49 1.08 -8.96 8.45
N GLY A 50 1.82 -10.07 8.48
CA GLY A 50 3.13 -10.17 9.13
C GLY A 50 3.04 -10.26 10.65
N VAL A 51 4.16 -10.66 11.27
CA VAL A 51 4.23 -10.94 12.72
C VAL A 51 4.00 -9.68 13.55
N ALA A 52 4.70 -8.59 13.24
CA ALA A 52 4.63 -7.36 14.04
C ALA A 52 3.21 -6.77 14.13
N ALA A 53 2.49 -6.71 13.02
CA ALA A 53 1.11 -6.22 13.00
C ALA A 53 0.15 -7.17 13.72
N SER A 54 0.27 -8.48 13.44
CA SER A 54 -0.58 -9.49 14.06
C SER A 54 -0.42 -9.50 15.58
N THR A 55 0.82 -9.54 16.08
CA THR A 55 1.09 -9.53 17.52
C THR A 55 0.56 -8.26 18.19
N ALA A 56 0.74 -7.08 17.59
CA ALA A 56 0.21 -5.84 18.15
C ALA A 56 -1.33 -5.85 18.26
N VAL A 57 -2.01 -6.37 17.24
CA VAL A 57 -3.47 -6.54 17.25
C VAL A 57 -3.89 -7.49 18.37
N ILE A 58 -3.22 -8.63 18.52
CA ILE A 58 -3.54 -9.61 19.58
C ILE A 58 -3.31 -9.05 20.97
N THR A 59 -2.22 -8.31 21.19
CA THR A 59 -1.95 -7.64 22.48
C THR A 59 -3.05 -6.63 22.81
N GLN A 60 -3.43 -5.76 21.87
CA GLN A 60 -4.51 -4.79 22.10
C GLN A 60 -5.86 -5.45 22.37
N LEU A 61 -6.19 -6.53 21.65
CA LEU A 61 -7.43 -7.28 21.91
C LEU A 61 -7.42 -7.95 23.28
N ARG A 62 -6.29 -8.53 23.70
CA ARG A 62 -6.13 -9.14 25.02
C ARG A 62 -6.34 -8.11 26.13
N GLU A 63 -5.73 -6.93 26.01
CA GLU A 63 -5.83 -5.85 26.99
C GLU A 63 -7.25 -5.26 27.07
N GLN A 64 -7.86 -4.99 25.91
CA GLN A 64 -9.15 -4.29 25.86
C GLN A 64 -10.36 -5.21 26.02
N HIS A 65 -10.26 -6.48 25.64
CA HIS A 65 -11.43 -7.37 25.54
C HIS A 65 -11.22 -8.74 26.20
N GLY A 66 -10.02 -9.05 26.68
CA GLY A 66 -9.69 -10.36 27.27
C GLY A 66 -10.59 -10.71 28.46
N GLY A 67 -11.03 -11.97 28.51
CA GLY A 67 -11.89 -12.49 29.58
C GLY A 67 -13.33 -11.96 29.56
N ARG A 68 -13.73 -11.17 28.55
CA ARG A 68 -15.10 -10.67 28.37
C ARG A 68 -15.81 -11.45 27.27
N THR A 69 -17.14 -11.38 27.27
CA THR A 69 -17.93 -11.87 26.13
C THR A 69 -17.58 -11.05 24.90
N VAL A 70 -17.35 -11.74 23.79
CA VAL A 70 -16.96 -11.14 22.53
C VAL A 70 -18.08 -10.27 21.98
N ASP A 71 -17.76 -9.01 21.78
CA ASP A 71 -18.50 -8.07 20.92
C ASP A 71 -17.73 -7.94 19.61
N VAL A 72 -18.30 -8.49 18.53
CA VAL A 72 -17.65 -8.55 17.21
C VAL A 72 -17.38 -7.15 16.66
N GLU A 73 -18.27 -6.18 16.92
CA GLU A 73 -18.09 -4.81 16.43
C GLU A 73 -16.98 -4.09 17.19
N ALA A 74 -16.94 -4.24 18.52
CA ALA A 74 -15.89 -3.68 19.35
C ALA A 74 -14.50 -4.27 19.04
N VAL A 75 -14.42 -5.59 18.84
CA VAL A 75 -13.19 -6.26 18.40
C VAL A 75 -12.73 -5.73 17.03
N PHE A 76 -13.64 -5.60 16.06
CA PHE A 76 -13.30 -5.08 14.74
C PHE A 76 -12.82 -3.62 14.79
N ALA A 77 -13.42 -2.81 15.66
CA ALA A 77 -12.97 -1.44 15.90
C ALA A 77 -11.53 -1.40 16.45
N THR A 78 -11.22 -2.20 17.48
CA THR A 78 -9.86 -2.29 18.05
C THR A 78 -8.84 -2.76 17.01
N VAL A 79 -9.15 -3.76 16.18
CA VAL A 79 -8.27 -4.21 15.08
C VAL A 79 -8.01 -3.06 14.12
N LYS A 80 -9.06 -2.37 13.67
CA LYS A 80 -8.96 -1.26 12.72
C LYS A 80 -8.12 -0.12 13.26
N ASP A 81 -8.31 0.27 14.52
CA ASP A 81 -7.60 1.41 15.11
C ASP A 81 -6.14 1.06 15.43
N THR A 82 -5.86 -0.18 15.83
CA THR A 82 -4.48 -0.68 15.96
C THR A 82 -3.74 -0.63 14.62
N LEU A 83 -4.36 -1.13 13.54
CA LEU A 83 -3.74 -1.12 12.21
C LEU A 83 -3.56 0.30 11.66
N LYS A 84 -4.53 1.20 11.86
CA LYS A 84 -4.37 2.62 11.51
C LYS A 84 -3.19 3.25 12.21
N THR A 85 -3.02 2.98 13.50
CA THR A 85 -1.91 3.51 14.29
C THR A 85 -0.58 3.05 13.74
N GLN A 86 -0.47 1.77 13.33
CA GLN A 86 0.74 1.27 12.69
C GLN A 86 1.00 1.89 11.31
N LEU A 87 -0.05 2.09 10.51
CA LEU A 87 0.05 2.70 9.18
C LEU A 87 0.44 4.18 9.24
N SER A 88 0.17 4.87 10.37
CA SER A 88 0.63 6.25 10.60
C SER A 88 2.14 6.37 10.85
N GLY A 89 2.87 5.25 10.95
CA GLY A 89 4.33 5.21 11.05
C GLY A 89 4.88 5.40 12.47
N ALA A 90 6.10 4.90 12.71
CA ALA A 90 6.77 4.95 14.02
C ALA A 90 7.21 6.37 14.44
N THR A 91 7.27 7.32 13.49
CA THR A 91 7.66 8.72 13.75
C THR A 91 6.47 9.61 14.13
N GLY A 92 5.23 9.10 14.05
CA GLY A 92 4.01 9.90 14.25
C GLY A 92 3.78 10.98 13.20
N GLN A 93 4.67 11.10 12.21
CA GLN A 93 4.50 12.01 11.08
C GLN A 93 3.66 11.30 10.02
N GLN A 94 2.37 11.61 10.04
CA GLN A 94 1.50 11.29 8.93
C GLN A 94 2.11 11.94 7.67
N PRO A 95 2.24 11.21 6.55
CA PRO A 95 2.56 11.87 5.29
C PRO A 95 1.53 12.98 5.09
N ASP A 96 1.97 14.15 4.61
CA ASP A 96 1.09 15.30 4.38
C ASP A 96 0.19 15.00 3.17
N TRP A 97 -0.82 14.16 3.41
CA TRP A 97 -1.80 13.74 2.43
C TRP A 97 -2.82 14.84 2.29
N ASP A 98 -2.74 15.54 1.17
CA ASP A 98 -3.71 16.52 0.75
C ASP A 98 -4.64 15.88 -0.31
N ASN A 99 -5.93 15.79 0.02
CA ASN A 99 -6.94 15.21 -0.88
C ASN A 99 -7.20 16.07 -2.13
N ASP A 100 -6.87 17.35 -2.06
CA ASP A 100 -7.03 18.30 -3.16
C ASP A 100 -5.77 18.40 -4.03
N ASN A 101 -4.63 17.89 -3.55
CA ASN A 101 -3.39 17.81 -4.30
C ASN A 101 -3.09 16.38 -4.79
N PRO A 102 -3.30 16.08 -6.08
CA PRO A 102 -3.07 14.73 -6.63
C PRO A 102 -1.60 14.29 -6.61
N LEU A 103 -0.66 15.21 -6.32
CA LEU A 103 0.77 14.91 -6.21
C LEU A 103 1.22 14.69 -4.77
N ALA A 104 0.38 14.93 -3.76
CA ALA A 104 0.74 14.63 -2.37
C ALA A 104 0.89 13.11 -2.16
N PRO A 105 1.90 12.65 -1.38
CA PRO A 105 2.89 13.40 -0.60
C PRO A 105 4.25 13.48 -1.31
N LEU A 106 4.28 13.57 -2.65
CA LEU A 106 5.53 13.57 -3.41
C LEU A 106 6.36 14.82 -3.06
N SER A 107 7.56 14.61 -2.53
CA SER A 107 8.50 15.68 -2.23
C SER A 107 9.17 16.18 -3.51
N PHE A 108 9.12 17.49 -3.72
CA PHE A 108 9.81 18.16 -4.82
C PHE A 108 11.02 18.91 -4.29
N ALA A 109 12.10 18.95 -5.07
CA ALA A 109 13.26 19.78 -4.78
C ALA A 109 12.84 21.26 -4.77
N SER A 110 13.34 22.03 -3.80
CA SER A 110 13.06 23.47 -3.69
C SER A 110 13.70 24.28 -4.82
N GLU A 111 14.83 23.80 -5.35
CA GLU A 111 15.55 24.37 -6.48
C GLU A 111 16.03 23.26 -7.43
N GLY A 112 16.10 23.57 -8.72
CA GLY A 112 16.59 22.64 -9.74
C GLY A 112 15.62 21.49 -10.08
N LEU A 113 16.17 20.36 -10.50
CA LEU A 113 15.41 19.19 -10.95
C LEU A 113 15.02 18.28 -9.78
N THR A 114 13.76 17.86 -9.76
CA THR A 114 13.33 16.76 -8.87
C THR A 114 13.64 15.42 -9.54
N VAL A 115 14.45 14.59 -8.90
CA VAL A 115 14.83 13.26 -9.42
C VAL A 115 14.06 12.18 -8.67
N ILE A 116 13.31 11.37 -9.41
CA ILE A 116 12.55 10.23 -8.86
C ILE A 116 13.20 8.93 -9.34
N LEU A 117 13.89 8.24 -8.44
CA LEU A 117 14.46 6.92 -8.71
C LEU A 117 13.45 5.82 -8.36
N VAL A 118 13.12 4.96 -9.33
CA VAL A 118 12.24 3.81 -9.11
C VAL A 118 13.06 2.53 -9.10
N ALA A 119 13.12 1.86 -7.94
CA ALA A 119 13.88 0.63 -7.73
C ALA A 119 12.97 -0.56 -7.34
N GLY A 120 13.48 -1.78 -7.50
CA GLY A 120 12.78 -3.01 -7.14
C GLY A 120 13.17 -4.21 -8.01
N VAL A 121 12.74 -5.41 -7.63
CA VAL A 121 13.06 -6.65 -8.36
C VAL A 121 12.30 -6.78 -9.68
N ASN A 122 12.66 -7.75 -10.51
CA ASN A 122 11.97 -7.99 -11.79
C ASN A 122 10.53 -8.47 -11.57
N GLY A 123 9.61 -8.09 -12.46
CA GLY A 123 8.21 -8.54 -12.43
C GLY A 123 7.26 -7.73 -11.53
N VAL A 124 7.75 -6.88 -10.62
CA VAL A 124 6.88 -6.09 -9.70
C VAL A 124 6.16 -4.90 -10.35
N GLY A 125 6.31 -4.71 -11.66
CA GLY A 125 5.61 -3.67 -12.41
C GLY A 125 6.29 -2.29 -12.44
N LYS A 126 7.60 -2.18 -12.20
CA LYS A 126 8.37 -0.91 -12.19
C LYS A 126 8.08 -0.02 -13.40
N THR A 127 8.29 -0.52 -14.62
CA THR A 127 8.10 0.25 -15.86
C THR A 127 6.66 0.76 -16.01
N THR A 128 5.68 -0.07 -15.64
CA THR A 128 4.27 0.31 -15.65
C THR A 128 3.96 1.37 -14.59
N SER A 129 4.58 1.28 -13.42
CA SER A 129 4.44 2.30 -12.36
C SER A 129 5.08 3.63 -12.77
N ILE A 130 6.25 3.60 -13.41
CA ILE A 130 6.90 4.80 -13.98
C ILE A 130 5.95 5.48 -14.97
N ALA A 131 5.33 4.73 -15.88
CA ALA A 131 4.39 5.29 -16.85
C ALA A 131 3.15 5.92 -16.18
N LYS A 132 2.61 5.31 -15.12
CA LYS A 132 1.49 5.86 -14.35
C LYS A 132 1.86 7.15 -13.62
N ILE A 133 3.04 7.18 -12.99
CA ILE A 133 3.57 8.38 -12.30
C ILE A 133 3.83 9.48 -13.32
N ALA A 134 4.42 9.16 -14.47
CA ALA A 134 4.66 10.13 -15.55
C ALA A 134 3.36 10.72 -16.08
N HIS A 135 2.34 9.89 -16.32
CA HIS A 135 1.01 10.37 -16.71
C HIS A 135 0.41 11.32 -15.67
N LEU A 136 0.49 10.95 -14.38
CA LEU A 136 0.01 11.80 -13.28
C LEU A 136 0.71 13.16 -13.27
N LEU A 137 2.05 13.18 -13.34
CA LEU A 137 2.85 14.41 -13.36
C LEU A 137 2.49 15.31 -14.55
N ILE A 138 2.41 14.75 -15.76
CA ILE A 138 2.03 15.48 -16.98
C ILE A 138 0.61 16.03 -16.86
N SER A 139 -0.34 15.22 -16.37
CA SER A 139 -1.72 15.66 -16.17
C SER A 139 -1.86 16.78 -15.13
N SER A 140 -0.91 16.87 -14.20
CA SER A 140 -0.79 17.96 -13.22
C SER A 140 0.05 19.13 -13.72
N GLY A 141 0.34 19.22 -15.03
CA GLY A 141 1.04 20.33 -15.66
C GLY A 141 2.55 20.34 -15.51
N ARG A 142 3.17 19.25 -15.04
CA ARG A 142 4.64 19.14 -14.92
C ARG A 142 5.26 18.70 -16.25
N SER A 143 6.37 19.31 -16.63
CA SER A 143 7.28 18.73 -17.62
C SER A 143 8.13 17.64 -16.96
N LEU A 144 8.48 16.61 -17.72
CA LEU A 144 9.35 15.54 -17.24
C LEU A 144 10.21 14.97 -18.35
N LEU A 145 11.32 14.37 -17.93
CA LEU A 145 12.23 13.58 -18.76
C LEU A 145 12.28 12.17 -18.18
N LEU A 146 12.04 11.15 -19.01
CA LEU A 146 12.26 9.76 -18.62
C LEU A 146 13.71 9.35 -18.84
N VAL A 147 14.26 8.54 -17.95
CA VAL A 147 15.61 7.97 -18.08
C VAL A 147 15.52 6.45 -17.99
N ALA A 148 15.88 5.77 -19.08
CA ALA A 148 15.90 4.31 -19.13
C ALA A 148 17.17 3.74 -18.48
N GLY A 149 17.16 3.67 -17.14
CA GLY A 149 18.28 3.15 -16.35
C GLY A 149 18.32 1.62 -16.18
N ASP A 150 17.28 0.88 -16.60
CA ASP A 150 17.28 -0.60 -16.61
C ASP A 150 17.98 -1.11 -17.90
N THR A 151 19.30 -0.93 -17.97
CA THR A 151 20.12 -1.23 -19.18
C THR A 151 20.40 -2.71 -19.39
N TYR A 152 20.26 -3.52 -18.34
CA TYR A 152 20.42 -4.98 -18.41
C TYR A 152 19.30 -5.65 -19.21
N ARG A 153 18.08 -5.09 -19.14
CA ARG A 153 16.90 -5.65 -19.81
C ARG A 153 16.52 -4.81 -21.02
N ALA A 154 16.95 -5.23 -22.21
CA ALA A 154 16.62 -4.56 -23.47
C ALA A 154 15.10 -4.26 -23.62
N ALA A 155 14.26 -5.25 -23.29
CA ALA A 155 12.80 -5.09 -23.32
C ALA A 155 12.26 -4.03 -22.35
N ALA A 156 12.96 -3.74 -21.24
CA ALA A 156 12.55 -2.69 -20.30
C ALA A 156 12.77 -1.30 -20.90
N VAL A 157 13.89 -1.11 -21.62
CA VAL A 157 14.17 0.12 -22.39
C VAL A 157 13.11 0.32 -23.47
N GLU A 158 12.85 -0.70 -24.29
CA GLU A 158 11.82 -0.64 -25.35
C GLU A 158 10.42 -0.31 -24.79
N GLN A 159 10.04 -0.96 -23.69
CA GLN A 159 8.75 -0.72 -23.05
C GLN A 159 8.63 0.71 -22.52
N LEU A 160 9.69 1.25 -21.90
CA LEU A 160 9.69 2.63 -21.40
C LEU A 160 9.67 3.65 -22.54
N THR A 161 10.39 3.40 -23.64
CA THR A 161 10.35 4.23 -24.86
C THR A 161 8.96 4.27 -25.47
N LEU A 162 8.25 3.13 -25.51
CA LEU A 162 6.88 3.11 -25.99
C LEU A 162 5.93 3.91 -25.09
N TRP A 163 6.15 3.90 -23.77
CA TRP A 163 5.41 4.76 -22.85
C TRP A 163 5.72 6.23 -23.04
N SER A 164 6.98 6.61 -23.27
CA SER A 164 7.35 8.01 -23.50
C SER A 164 6.66 8.57 -24.74
N GLN A 165 6.62 7.81 -25.83
CA GLN A 165 5.90 8.15 -27.05
C GLN A 165 4.39 8.32 -26.81
N ARG A 166 3.77 7.41 -26.05
CA ARG A 166 2.33 7.48 -25.72
C ARG A 166 1.98 8.68 -24.85
N LEU A 167 2.88 9.08 -23.96
CA LEU A 167 2.69 10.20 -23.06
C LEU A 167 3.16 11.53 -23.63
N GLY A 168 3.86 11.51 -24.77
CA GLY A 168 4.43 12.71 -25.40
C GLY A 168 5.55 13.34 -24.58
N CYS A 169 6.33 12.54 -23.84
CA CYS A 169 7.47 13.04 -23.05
C CYS A 169 8.81 12.57 -23.61
N GLU A 170 9.86 13.34 -23.31
CA GLU A 170 11.22 13.02 -23.71
C GLU A 170 11.76 11.80 -22.93
N ILE A 171 12.67 11.07 -23.57
CA ILE A 171 13.36 9.94 -22.95
C ILE A 171 14.86 9.93 -23.31
N VAL A 172 15.69 9.65 -22.32
CA VAL A 172 17.11 9.34 -22.48
C VAL A 172 17.33 7.84 -22.28
N THR A 173 18.04 7.21 -23.20
CA THR A 173 18.36 5.77 -23.17
C THR A 173 19.87 5.53 -23.23
N GLY A 174 20.36 4.54 -22.50
CA GLY A 174 21.73 4.03 -22.63
C GLY A 174 21.91 3.07 -23.82
N LYS A 175 23.15 2.66 -24.10
CA LYS A 175 23.43 1.57 -25.05
C LYS A 175 22.87 0.26 -24.46
N SER A 176 22.16 -0.54 -25.26
CA SER A 176 21.62 -1.83 -24.81
C SER A 176 22.76 -2.78 -24.39
N GLY A 177 22.66 -3.40 -23.21
CA GLY A 177 23.60 -4.43 -22.75
C GLY A 177 24.81 -3.95 -21.93
N SER A 178 24.78 -2.72 -21.39
CA SER A 178 25.79 -2.22 -20.42
C SER A 178 25.40 -2.45 -18.97
#